data_AF-Q3ILU3-F1
#
_entry.id   AF-Q3ILU3-F1
#
_cell.length_a   1.000
_cell.length_b   1.000
_cell.length_c   1.000
_cell.angle_alpha   90.00
_cell.angle_beta   90.00
_cell.angle_gamma   90.00
#
_symmetry.space_group_name_H-M   'P 1'
#
loop_
_entity.id
_entity.type
_entity.pdbx_description
1 polymer ?
#
loop_
_entity_poly.entity_id
_entity_poly.type
_entity_poly.pdbx_seq_one_letter_code
_entity_poly.pdbx_strand_id
1 'polypeptide(L)'
;MDSETQEHMDAQEDRQLTASSQQAVMSAAAEKQHRKLENSHFLNELRDSDLGDSELFEWLEDEHPTWFSGAHAVSNRGDTWDDEADLLMFNKRERALAENRPGRLLRGRPFLLATAQGAETPQLDAYDQPGIPGDRQYWKRKTADKESARRPMSSEEQSRLYGAAEVAADLMALSKNAAGLDATTTATTETRVRREEQEEGAASRLGRFYE
;
A
#
# COMPACT_ATOMS: atom_id res chain seq x y z
N MET A 1 -56.48 42.54 -8.95
CA MET A 1 -55.52 41.80 -8.11
C MET A 1 -54.30 42.68 -8.04
N ASP A 2 -53.98 43.16 -6.85
CA ASP A 2 -53.00 44.22 -6.66
C ASP A 2 -51.58 43.66 -6.83
N SER A 3 -50.74 44.45 -7.50
CA SER A 3 -49.33 44.10 -7.77
C SER A 3 -48.55 43.75 -6.49
N GLU A 4 -48.91 44.37 -5.37
CA GLU A 4 -48.32 44.08 -4.05
C GLU A 4 -48.62 42.65 -3.58
N THR A 5 -49.82 42.12 -3.85
CA THR A 5 -50.18 40.73 -3.50
C THR A 5 -49.37 39.73 -4.31
N GLN A 6 -49.01 40.08 -5.55
CA GLN A 6 -48.29 39.20 -6.46
C GLN A 6 -46.80 39.17 -6.10
N GLU A 7 -46.19 40.33 -5.84
CA GLU A 7 -44.81 40.41 -5.31
C GLU A 7 -44.65 39.67 -3.97
N HIS A 8 -45.68 39.69 -3.13
CA HIS A 8 -45.63 39.01 -1.83
C HIS A 8 -45.75 37.49 -1.93
N MET A 9 -46.44 36.97 -2.97
CA MET A 9 -46.47 35.54 -3.29
C MET A 9 -45.17 35.08 -3.95
N ASP A 10 -44.65 35.86 -4.90
CA ASP A 10 -43.37 35.56 -5.56
C ASP A 10 -42.22 35.53 -4.54
N ALA A 11 -42.20 36.48 -3.58
CA ALA A 11 -41.22 36.49 -2.50
C ALA A 11 -41.38 35.31 -1.51
N GLN A 12 -42.55 34.68 -1.41
CA GLN A 12 -42.75 33.47 -0.62
C GLN A 12 -42.31 32.21 -1.39
N GLU A 13 -42.63 32.11 -2.68
CA GLU A 13 -42.18 31.03 -3.55
C GLU A 13 -40.64 31.03 -3.66
N ASP A 14 -40.01 32.19 -3.83
CA ASP A 14 -38.55 32.30 -3.87
C ASP A 14 -37.90 31.82 -2.57
N ARG A 15 -38.51 32.12 -1.41
CA ARG A 15 -38.01 31.62 -0.11
C ARG A 15 -38.16 30.12 0.02
N GLN A 16 -39.26 29.54 -0.47
CA GLN A 16 -39.47 28.09 -0.49
C GLN A 16 -38.54 27.37 -1.48
N LEU A 17 -38.31 27.94 -2.66
CA LEU A 17 -37.36 27.46 -3.65
C LEU A 17 -35.92 27.53 -3.12
N THR A 18 -35.56 28.62 -2.44
CA THR A 18 -34.24 28.76 -1.81
C THR A 18 -34.05 27.76 -0.66
N ALA A 19 -35.07 27.54 0.17
CA ALA A 19 -34.99 26.57 1.25
C ALA A 19 -34.90 25.12 0.73
N SER A 20 -35.72 24.76 -0.25
CA SER A 20 -35.69 23.43 -0.87
C SER A 20 -34.41 23.16 -1.65
N SER A 21 -33.89 24.15 -2.37
CA SER A 21 -32.60 24.04 -3.06
C SER A 21 -31.44 23.91 -2.07
N GLN A 22 -31.42 24.66 -0.96
CA GLN A 22 -30.42 24.47 0.10
C GLN A 22 -30.49 23.06 0.70
N GLN A 23 -31.69 22.54 0.93
CA GLN A 23 -31.89 21.20 1.50
C GLN A 23 -31.48 20.09 0.52
N ALA A 24 -31.73 20.27 -0.78
CA ALA A 24 -31.27 19.39 -1.85
C ALA A 24 -29.75 19.46 -2.05
N VAL A 25 -29.14 20.64 -1.91
CA VAL A 25 -27.68 20.81 -1.93
C VAL A 25 -27.04 20.12 -0.74
N MET A 26 -27.64 20.23 0.46
CA MET A 26 -27.14 19.54 1.65
C MET A 26 -27.27 18.02 1.55
N SER A 27 -28.38 17.49 1.04
CA SER A 27 -28.53 16.05 0.83
C SER A 27 -27.60 15.51 -0.27
N ALA A 28 -27.42 16.25 -1.36
CA ALA A 28 -26.47 15.91 -2.41
C ALA A 28 -25.01 15.99 -1.93
N ALA A 29 -24.68 16.94 -1.06
CA ALA A 29 -23.36 17.05 -0.43
C ALA A 29 -23.10 15.87 0.52
N ALA A 30 -24.10 15.49 1.32
CA ALA A 30 -24.02 14.33 2.22
C ALA A 30 -23.90 13.01 1.45
N GLU A 31 -24.67 12.83 0.36
CA GLU A 31 -24.52 11.67 -0.53
C GLU A 31 -23.17 11.64 -1.24
N LYS A 32 -22.63 12.80 -1.65
CA LYS A 32 -21.27 12.89 -2.20
C LYS A 32 -20.20 12.52 -1.16
N GLN A 33 -20.39 12.89 0.10
CA GLN A 33 -19.51 12.48 1.19
C GLN A 33 -19.59 10.97 1.47
N HIS A 34 -20.79 10.39 1.48
CA HIS A 34 -20.98 8.96 1.67
C HIS A 34 -20.48 8.12 0.49
N ARG A 35 -20.68 8.55 -0.76
CA ARG A 35 -20.15 7.85 -1.95
C ARG A 35 -18.64 8.02 -2.15
N LYS A 36 -18.02 9.06 -1.59
CA LYS A 36 -16.55 9.20 -1.51
C LYS A 36 -15.87 8.04 -0.77
N LEU A 37 -16.61 7.36 0.11
CA LEU A 37 -16.14 6.15 0.81
C LEU A 37 -16.31 4.86 0.00
N GLU A 38 -17.05 4.88 -1.12
CA GLU A 38 -17.45 3.65 -1.85
C GLU A 38 -16.50 3.22 -2.96
N ASN A 39 -15.43 3.97 -3.28
CA ASN A 39 -14.41 3.49 -4.22
C ASN A 39 -13.38 2.59 -3.50
N SER A 40 -13.90 1.57 -2.80
CA SER A 40 -13.12 0.60 -2.04
C SER A 40 -12.13 -0.17 -2.92
N HIS A 41 -12.46 -0.37 -4.20
CA HIS A 41 -11.56 -0.99 -5.17
C HIS A 41 -10.29 -0.16 -5.39
N PHE A 42 -10.44 1.14 -5.67
CA PHE A 42 -9.31 2.04 -5.91
C PHE A 42 -8.47 2.26 -4.65
N LEU A 43 -9.11 2.26 -3.47
CA LEU A 43 -8.40 2.29 -2.18
C LEU A 43 -7.65 0.99 -1.90
N ASN A 44 -8.17 -0.16 -2.30
CA ASN A 44 -7.45 -1.42 -2.16
C ASN A 44 -6.26 -1.49 -3.11
N GLU A 45 -6.41 -0.99 -4.34
CA GLU A 45 -5.34 -0.98 -5.35
C GLU A 45 -4.21 0.00 -4.99
N LEU A 46 -4.52 1.16 -4.40
CA LEU A 46 -3.50 2.06 -3.83
C LEU A 46 -2.79 1.53 -2.60
N ARG A 47 -3.38 0.54 -1.93
CA ARG A 47 -2.79 -0.11 -0.75
C ARG A 47 -1.93 -1.31 -1.13
N ASP A 48 -2.00 -1.73 -2.39
CA ASP A 48 -1.28 -2.87 -2.91
C ASP A 48 0.15 -2.44 -3.25
N SER A 49 1.12 -3.22 -2.78
CA SER A 49 2.54 -3.04 -3.12
C SER A 49 2.89 -3.63 -4.48
N ASP A 50 2.01 -4.43 -5.10
CA ASP A 50 2.25 -5.17 -6.35
C ASP A 50 3.47 -6.14 -6.26
N LEU A 51 3.96 -6.40 -5.03
CA LEU A 51 5.10 -7.28 -4.78
C LEU A 51 4.65 -8.72 -4.54
N GLY A 52 3.47 -8.93 -3.96
CA GLY A 52 2.89 -10.25 -3.68
C GLY A 52 2.59 -11.09 -4.94
N ASP A 53 2.37 -10.45 -6.08
CA ASP A 53 2.12 -11.14 -7.36
C ASP A 53 3.39 -11.67 -8.04
N SER A 54 4.57 -11.31 -7.49
CA SER A 54 5.86 -11.81 -7.95
C SER A 54 6.41 -12.87 -7.00
N GLU A 55 6.55 -14.11 -7.49
CA GLU A 55 7.27 -15.20 -6.77
C GLU A 55 8.67 -14.76 -6.28
N LEU A 56 9.24 -13.72 -6.90
CA LEU A 56 10.57 -13.20 -6.56
C LEU A 56 10.58 -12.28 -5.32
N PHE A 57 9.44 -11.68 -4.98
CA PHE A 57 9.27 -10.70 -3.90
C PHE A 57 8.30 -11.15 -2.81
N GLU A 58 7.50 -12.20 -3.02
CA GLU A 58 6.55 -12.75 -2.02
C GLU A 58 7.20 -12.95 -0.63
N TRP A 59 8.41 -13.50 -0.59
CA TRP A 59 9.14 -13.72 0.67
C TRP A 59 9.44 -12.42 1.44
N LEU A 60 9.55 -11.27 0.77
CA LEU A 60 9.78 -9.97 1.41
C LEU A 60 8.52 -9.44 2.10
N GLU A 61 7.34 -9.70 1.54
CA GLU A 61 6.08 -9.36 2.20
C GLU A 61 5.86 -10.25 3.43
N ASP A 62 6.19 -11.53 3.33
CA ASP A 62 6.13 -12.47 4.46
C ASP A 62 7.14 -12.12 5.57
N GLU A 63 8.37 -11.77 5.20
CA GLU A 63 9.42 -11.46 6.17
C GLU A 63 9.28 -10.05 6.77
N HIS A 64 8.76 -9.10 5.99
CA HIS A 64 8.64 -7.69 6.37
C HIS A 64 7.23 -7.12 6.13
N PRO A 65 6.17 -7.73 6.69
CA PRO A 65 4.78 -7.35 6.40
C PRO A 65 4.45 -5.90 6.80
N THR A 66 5.19 -5.37 7.79
CA THR A 66 4.99 -4.00 8.27
C THR A 66 5.49 -2.92 7.30
N TRP A 67 6.33 -3.28 6.32
CA TRP A 67 6.85 -2.34 5.32
C TRP A 67 5.75 -2.00 4.31
N PHE A 68 4.95 -3.00 3.93
CA PHE A 68 3.91 -2.92 2.90
C PHE A 68 2.50 -2.74 3.46
N SER A 69 2.38 -2.29 4.71
CA SER A 69 1.06 -2.05 5.30
C SER A 69 0.35 -0.93 4.54
N GLY A 70 -0.78 -1.24 3.91
CA GLY A 70 -1.59 -0.23 3.20
C GLY A 70 -2.09 0.93 4.08
N ALA A 71 -1.97 0.84 5.41
CA ALA A 71 -2.19 1.99 6.29
C ALA A 71 -1.24 3.17 5.98
N HIS A 72 -0.07 2.87 5.40
CA HIS A 72 0.92 3.86 4.99
C HIS A 72 0.47 4.72 3.81
N ALA A 73 -0.36 4.21 2.91
CA ALA A 73 -0.83 4.96 1.73
C ALA A 73 -2.05 5.86 2.03
N VAL A 74 -2.84 5.52 3.06
CA VAL A 74 -4.18 6.11 3.30
C VAL A 74 -4.20 7.03 4.54
N SER A 75 -3.06 7.19 5.22
CA SER A 75 -2.95 8.11 6.35
C SER A 75 -2.72 9.57 5.88
N ASN A 76 -2.91 10.54 6.78
CA ASN A 76 -2.55 11.94 6.53
C ASN A 76 -1.33 12.30 7.38
N ARG A 77 -0.19 12.52 6.71
CA ARG A 77 1.09 12.85 7.32
C ARG A 77 1.55 14.23 6.87
N GLY A 78 2.45 14.83 7.65
CA GLY A 78 2.94 16.19 7.40
C GLY A 78 3.80 16.32 6.14
N ASP A 79 4.19 17.56 5.83
CA ASP A 79 4.92 17.93 4.62
C ASP A 79 6.29 17.27 4.46
N THR A 80 6.93 16.85 5.55
CA THR A 80 8.28 16.23 5.56
C THR A 80 8.25 14.71 5.54
N TRP A 81 7.06 14.11 5.44
CA TRP A 81 6.90 12.67 5.64
C TRP A 81 7.57 11.82 4.56
N ASP A 82 7.71 12.34 3.34
CA ASP A 82 8.46 11.69 2.26
C ASP A 82 9.94 11.50 2.63
N ASP A 83 10.61 12.56 3.07
CA ASP A 83 12.01 12.47 3.53
C ASP A 83 12.15 11.52 4.75
N GLU A 84 11.18 11.57 5.67
CA GLU A 84 11.16 10.69 6.84
C GLU A 84 10.95 9.21 6.46
N ALA A 85 10.06 8.94 5.50
CA ALA A 85 9.78 7.59 5.00
C ALA A 85 11.02 7.00 4.32
N ASP A 86 11.72 7.79 3.50
CA ASP A 86 12.97 7.39 2.85
C ASP A 86 14.04 7.04 3.88
N LEU A 87 14.26 7.89 4.89
CA LEU A 87 15.23 7.64 5.95
C LEU A 87 14.87 6.41 6.79
N LEU A 88 13.58 6.20 7.04
CA LEU A 88 13.07 5.07 7.81
C LEU A 88 13.24 3.77 7.03
N MET A 89 12.91 3.74 5.74
CA MET A 89 13.16 2.59 4.87
C MET A 89 14.64 2.34 4.64
N PHE A 90 15.47 3.38 4.50
CA PHE A 90 16.92 3.27 4.46
C PHE A 90 17.45 2.57 5.72
N ASN A 91 17.02 3.02 6.90
CA ASN A 91 17.47 2.42 8.14
C ASN A 91 17.04 0.94 8.25
N LYS A 92 15.79 0.63 7.89
CA LYS A 92 15.27 -0.73 7.94
C LYS A 92 15.98 -1.66 6.96
N ARG A 93 16.21 -1.23 5.71
CA ARG A 93 16.92 -2.06 4.71
C ARG A 93 18.37 -2.31 5.10
N GLU A 94 19.08 -1.32 5.64
CA GLU A 94 20.47 -1.50 6.07
C GLU A 94 20.56 -2.45 7.27
N ARG A 95 19.58 -2.43 8.18
CA ARG A 95 19.49 -3.42 9.27
C ARG A 95 19.24 -4.82 8.73
N ALA A 96 18.24 -4.99 7.88
CA ALA A 96 17.93 -6.28 7.26
C ALA A 96 19.12 -6.83 6.46
N LEU A 97 19.87 -5.97 5.78
CA LEU A 97 21.11 -6.35 5.10
C LEU A 97 22.21 -6.75 6.10
N ALA A 98 22.44 -5.97 7.16
CA ALA A 98 23.49 -6.26 8.13
C ALA A 98 23.26 -7.58 8.88
N GLU A 99 22.01 -7.88 9.21
CA GLU A 99 21.58 -9.11 9.88
C GLU A 99 21.75 -10.33 8.95
N ASN A 100 21.39 -10.18 7.68
CA ASN A 100 21.36 -11.30 6.73
C ASN A 100 22.63 -11.43 5.86
N ARG A 101 23.48 -10.42 5.80
CA ARG A 101 24.73 -10.42 5.02
C ARG A 101 25.95 -10.19 5.91
N PRO A 102 26.25 -11.12 6.81
CA PRO A 102 27.35 -10.97 7.74
C PRO A 102 28.69 -10.93 7.01
N GLY A 103 29.67 -10.30 7.65
CA GLY A 103 31.00 -10.08 7.09
C GLY A 103 31.68 -11.37 6.62
N ARG A 104 32.66 -11.23 5.72
CA ARG A 104 33.38 -12.35 5.06
C ARG A 104 33.80 -13.48 6.01
N LEU A 105 34.22 -13.12 7.23
CA LEU A 105 34.70 -14.06 8.24
C LEU A 105 33.60 -14.99 8.79
N LEU A 106 32.35 -14.53 8.84
CA LEU A 106 31.21 -15.31 9.30
C LEU A 106 30.60 -16.14 8.15
N ARG A 107 30.60 -15.59 6.93
CA ARG A 107 30.05 -16.28 5.74
C ARG A 107 30.73 -17.63 5.46
N GLY A 108 32.04 -17.71 5.68
CA GLY A 108 32.80 -18.96 5.49
C GLY A 108 32.77 -19.92 6.69
N ARG A 109 32.03 -19.59 7.76
CA ARG A 109 32.01 -20.34 9.02
C ARG A 109 30.56 -20.56 9.48
N PRO A 110 29.89 -21.60 8.97
CA PRO A 110 28.45 -21.81 9.18
C PRO A 110 28.03 -21.87 10.66
N PHE A 111 28.86 -22.42 11.53
CA PHE A 111 28.58 -22.49 12.97
C PHE A 111 28.64 -21.11 13.65
N LEU A 112 29.60 -20.26 13.27
CA LEU A 112 29.66 -18.89 13.79
C LEU A 112 28.54 -18.03 13.22
N LEU A 113 28.16 -18.27 11.96
CA LEU A 113 26.99 -17.66 11.35
C LEU A 113 25.71 -17.99 12.14
N ALA A 114 25.51 -19.26 12.49
CA ALA A 114 24.37 -19.68 13.30
C ALA A 114 24.33 -18.95 14.64
N THR A 115 25.46 -18.87 15.35
CA THR A 115 25.56 -18.12 16.61
C THR A 115 25.27 -16.63 16.41
N ALA A 116 25.77 -16.00 15.35
CA ALA A 116 25.53 -14.59 15.06
C ALA A 116 24.05 -14.29 14.76
N GLN A 117 23.35 -15.24 14.14
CA GLN A 117 21.91 -15.16 13.87
C GLN A 117 21.03 -15.62 15.05
N GLY A 118 21.63 -16.08 16.15
CA GLY A 118 20.89 -16.66 17.27
C GLY A 118 20.28 -18.03 16.99
N ALA A 119 20.62 -18.66 15.86
CA ALA A 119 20.12 -19.97 15.48
C ALA A 119 20.80 -21.10 16.28
N GLU A 120 20.06 -22.17 16.55
CA GLU A 120 20.54 -23.31 17.33
C GLU A 120 21.50 -24.22 16.55
N THR A 121 21.39 -24.21 15.22
CA THR A 121 22.19 -25.06 14.34
C THR A 121 22.51 -24.34 13.03
N PRO A 122 23.67 -24.60 12.40
CA PRO A 122 23.87 -24.20 11.01
C PRO A 122 22.97 -25.01 10.07
N GLN A 123 23.04 -24.68 8.78
CA GLN A 123 22.42 -25.47 7.74
C GLN A 123 23.01 -26.88 7.63
N LEU A 124 22.21 -27.83 7.12
CA LEU A 124 22.57 -29.26 7.10
C LEU A 124 23.84 -29.57 6.30
N ASP A 125 24.12 -28.79 5.25
CA ASP A 125 25.34 -28.89 4.44
C ASP A 125 26.62 -28.56 5.23
N ALA A 126 26.51 -27.78 6.30
CA ALA A 126 27.65 -27.49 7.18
C ALA A 126 28.19 -28.74 7.88
N TYR A 127 27.36 -29.78 8.06
CA TYR A 127 27.75 -31.02 8.71
C TYR A 127 28.54 -31.98 7.80
N ASP A 128 28.58 -31.71 6.49
CA ASP A 128 29.40 -32.49 5.55
C ASP A 128 30.89 -32.11 5.61
N GLN A 129 31.27 -31.14 6.47
CA GLN A 129 32.65 -30.69 6.61
C GLN A 129 33.56 -31.75 7.24
N PRO A 130 34.83 -31.87 6.78
CA PRO A 130 35.79 -32.79 7.38
C PRO A 130 36.00 -32.55 8.87
N GLY A 131 35.99 -33.63 9.66
CA GLY A 131 36.21 -33.58 11.11
C GLY A 131 34.92 -33.51 11.94
N ILE A 132 33.75 -33.38 11.31
CA ILE A 132 32.46 -33.51 11.98
C ILE A 132 32.03 -34.98 11.94
N PRO A 133 31.72 -35.60 13.09
CA PRO A 133 31.32 -37.01 13.13
C PRO A 133 29.88 -37.20 12.62
N GLY A 134 29.63 -38.32 11.93
CA GLY A 134 28.31 -38.67 11.39
C GLY A 134 28.09 -38.15 9.97
N ASP A 135 27.03 -38.62 9.32
CA ASP A 135 26.62 -38.20 7.98
C ASP A 135 25.47 -37.19 8.02
N ARG A 136 25.11 -36.64 6.86
CA ARG A 136 23.99 -35.69 6.74
C ARG A 136 22.66 -36.25 7.26
N GLN A 137 22.40 -37.55 7.11
CA GLN A 137 21.16 -38.17 7.59
C GLN A 137 21.13 -38.31 9.12
N TYR A 138 22.28 -38.57 9.74
CA TYR A 138 22.45 -38.57 11.18
C TYR A 138 22.12 -37.18 11.75
N TRP A 139 22.70 -36.12 11.18
CA TRP A 139 22.46 -34.76 11.64
C TRP A 139 21.05 -34.26 11.34
N LYS A 140 20.48 -34.59 10.17
CA LYS A 140 19.09 -34.26 9.83
C LYS A 140 18.10 -34.73 10.90
N ARG A 141 18.31 -35.92 11.48
CA ARG A 141 17.47 -36.43 12.57
C ARG A 141 17.72 -35.72 13.90
N LYS A 142 18.96 -35.32 14.16
CA LYS A 142 19.37 -34.67 15.42
C LYS A 142 19.03 -33.18 15.49
N THR A 143 18.86 -32.53 14.35
CA THR A 143 18.57 -31.10 14.24
C THR A 143 17.19 -30.81 13.66
N ALA A 144 16.32 -31.83 13.57
CA ALA A 144 15.00 -31.69 12.95
C ALA A 144 14.12 -30.64 13.66
N ASP A 145 14.18 -30.60 14.98
CA ASP A 145 13.37 -29.68 15.80
C ASP A 145 14.09 -28.38 16.15
N LYS A 146 15.27 -28.14 15.55
CA LYS A 146 16.11 -26.99 15.87
C LYS A 146 15.98 -25.90 14.82
N GLU A 147 16.00 -24.66 15.26
CA GLU A 147 16.02 -23.52 14.34
C GLU A 147 17.38 -23.45 13.62
N SER A 148 17.34 -23.59 12.29
CA SER A 148 18.53 -23.55 11.45
C SER A 148 18.86 -22.16 10.96
N ALA A 149 20.15 -21.84 10.95
CA ALA A 149 20.67 -20.60 10.41
C ALA A 149 20.20 -20.35 8.97
N ARG A 150 19.87 -19.11 8.66
CA ARG A 150 19.51 -18.68 7.31
C ARG A 150 20.77 -18.55 6.46
N ARG A 151 20.62 -18.75 5.16
CA ARG A 151 21.74 -18.51 4.23
C ARG A 151 22.10 -17.03 4.25
N PRO A 152 23.39 -16.70 4.13
CA PRO A 152 23.80 -15.34 3.90
C PRO A 152 23.15 -14.82 2.62
N MET A 153 22.55 -13.64 2.70
CA MET A 153 21.89 -12.97 1.59
C MET A 153 22.83 -12.82 0.40
N SER A 154 22.37 -13.28 -0.75
CA SER A 154 23.02 -13.13 -2.05
C SER A 154 22.97 -11.67 -2.52
N SER A 155 23.74 -11.36 -3.57
CA SER A 155 23.67 -10.03 -4.19
C SER A 155 22.32 -9.78 -4.88
N GLU A 156 21.68 -10.83 -5.37
CA GLU A 156 20.37 -10.73 -6.01
C GLU A 156 19.27 -10.43 -4.99
N GLU A 157 19.23 -11.17 -3.87
CA GLU A 157 18.31 -10.90 -2.76
C GLU A 157 18.55 -9.50 -2.16
N GLN A 158 19.82 -9.06 -2.07
CA GLN A 158 20.12 -7.68 -1.68
C GLN A 158 19.49 -6.67 -2.63
N SER A 159 19.65 -6.84 -3.95
CA SER A 159 19.06 -5.92 -4.93
C SER A 159 17.54 -5.86 -4.80
N ARG A 160 16.90 -7.00 -4.54
CA ARG A 160 15.44 -7.08 -4.35
C ARG A 160 15.00 -6.40 -3.06
N LEU A 161 15.73 -6.59 -1.96
CA LEU A 161 15.48 -5.91 -0.69
C LEU A 161 15.52 -4.38 -0.85
N TYR A 162 16.48 -3.87 -1.63
CA TYR A 162 16.58 -2.43 -1.89
C TYR A 162 15.39 -1.92 -2.71
N GLY A 163 15.05 -2.59 -3.80
CA GLY A 163 13.88 -2.21 -4.60
C GLY A 163 12.58 -2.27 -3.80
N ALA A 164 12.40 -3.30 -2.97
CA ALA A 164 11.22 -3.43 -2.13
C ALA A 164 11.14 -2.35 -1.04
N ALA A 165 12.28 -1.95 -0.47
CA ALA A 165 12.33 -0.82 0.46
C ALA A 165 12.02 0.52 -0.21
N GLU A 166 12.40 0.70 -1.48
CA GLU A 166 12.02 1.87 -2.29
C GLU A 166 10.51 1.88 -2.54
N VAL A 167 9.92 0.77 -2.97
CA VAL A 167 8.46 0.64 -3.15
C VAL A 167 7.70 0.94 -1.85
N ALA A 168 8.19 0.44 -0.71
CA ALA A 168 7.59 0.73 0.58
C ALA A 168 7.69 2.21 0.98
N ALA A 169 8.78 2.89 0.61
CA ALA A 169 8.95 4.33 0.85
C ALA A 169 7.98 5.14 -0.03
N ASP A 170 7.87 4.79 -1.31
CA ASP A 170 6.94 5.42 -2.25
C ASP A 170 5.49 5.25 -1.79
N LEU A 171 5.12 4.04 -1.32
CA LEU A 171 3.81 3.77 -0.73
C LEU A 171 3.55 4.65 0.51
N MET A 172 4.56 4.84 1.37
CA MET A 172 4.48 5.75 2.52
C MET A 172 4.35 7.21 2.10
N ALA A 173 5.03 7.64 1.04
CA ALA A 173 4.99 9.00 0.54
C ALA A 173 3.59 9.42 0.08
N LEU A 174 2.74 8.47 -0.35
CA LEU A 174 1.33 8.74 -0.70
C LEU A 174 0.51 9.29 0.48
N SER A 175 0.94 9.10 1.74
CA SER A 175 0.25 9.72 2.88
C SER A 175 0.59 11.19 3.12
N LYS A 176 1.62 11.73 2.43
CA LYS A 176 1.99 13.14 2.54
C LYS A 176 0.79 14.01 2.16
N ASN A 177 0.33 14.83 3.10
CA ASN A 177 -0.84 15.69 2.95
C ASN A 177 -2.09 14.96 2.43
N ALA A 178 -2.26 13.69 2.80
CA ALA A 178 -3.36 12.86 2.32
C ALA A 178 -3.42 12.70 0.77
N ALA A 179 -2.28 12.80 0.08
CA ALA A 179 -2.23 12.73 -1.39
C ALA A 179 -2.91 11.45 -1.95
N GLY A 180 -2.77 10.30 -1.30
CA GLY A 180 -3.45 9.06 -1.69
C GLY A 180 -4.97 9.14 -1.57
N LEU A 181 -5.48 9.77 -0.51
CA LEU A 181 -6.92 10.02 -0.32
C LEU A 181 -7.45 11.06 -1.33
N ASP A 182 -6.66 12.09 -1.63
CA ASP A 182 -7.03 13.12 -2.60
C ASP A 182 -7.01 12.58 -4.04
N ALA A 183 -6.07 11.70 -4.37
CA ALA A 183 -6.00 11.01 -5.66
C ALA A 183 -7.24 10.14 -5.89
N THR A 184 -7.65 9.33 -4.90
CA THR A 184 -8.88 8.51 -5.00
C THR A 184 -10.14 9.36 -5.18
N THR A 185 -10.20 10.48 -4.45
CA THR A 185 -11.27 11.45 -4.56
C THR A 185 -11.35 12.02 -5.97
N THR A 186 -10.21 12.49 -6.51
CA THR A 186 -10.12 13.15 -7.81
C THR A 186 -10.46 12.21 -8.95
N ALA A 187 -9.90 11.00 -8.95
CA ALA A 187 -10.17 9.97 -9.96
C ALA A 187 -11.65 9.57 -10.00
N THR A 188 -12.29 9.47 -8.83
CA THR A 188 -13.73 9.17 -8.73
C THR A 188 -14.58 10.30 -9.33
N THR A 189 -14.21 11.57 -9.08
CA THR A 189 -14.90 12.71 -9.69
C THR A 189 -14.74 12.77 -11.22
N GLU A 190 -13.54 12.56 -11.75
CA GLU A 190 -13.29 12.60 -13.20
C GLU A 190 -14.02 11.48 -13.94
N THR A 191 -13.99 10.25 -13.39
CA THR A 191 -14.69 9.10 -13.99
C THR A 191 -16.19 9.35 -14.09
N ARG A 192 -16.76 10.03 -13.09
CA ARG A 192 -18.18 10.38 -13.08
C ARG A 192 -18.53 11.45 -14.12
N VAL A 193 -17.76 12.53 -14.21
CA VAL A 193 -17.98 13.58 -15.23
C VAL A 193 -17.95 12.97 -16.63
N ARG A 194 -16.96 12.11 -16.90
CA ARG A 194 -16.84 11.43 -18.19
C ARG A 194 -18.02 10.50 -18.48
N ARG A 195 -18.58 9.84 -17.46
CA ARG A 195 -19.77 8.98 -17.62
C ARG A 195 -21.03 9.80 -17.86
N GLU A 196 -21.24 10.87 -17.10
CA GLU A 196 -22.37 11.80 -17.29
C GLU A 196 -22.32 12.45 -18.69
N GLU A 197 -21.15 12.90 -19.15
CA GLU A 197 -20.95 13.42 -20.52
C GLU A 197 -21.24 12.37 -21.61
N GLN A 198 -20.89 11.10 -21.38
CA GLN A 198 -21.19 10.01 -22.32
C GLN A 198 -22.67 9.67 -22.36
N GLU A 199 -23.34 9.64 -21.21
CA GLU A 199 -24.78 9.38 -21.08
C GLU A 199 -25.61 10.53 -21.69
N GLU A 200 -25.24 11.80 -21.42
CA GLU A 200 -25.83 12.97 -22.07
C GLU A 200 -25.57 12.99 -23.58
N GLY A 201 -24.34 12.65 -24.01
CA GLY A 201 -23.99 12.53 -25.42
C GLY A 201 -24.71 11.37 -26.15
N ALA A 202 -25.09 10.31 -25.44
CA ALA A 202 -25.89 9.21 -25.96
C ALA A 202 -27.38 9.57 -26.02
N ALA A 203 -27.92 10.22 -24.98
CA ALA A 203 -29.29 10.73 -24.94
C ALA A 203 -29.52 11.82 -26.01
N SER A 204 -28.56 12.73 -26.20
CA SER A 204 -28.54 13.73 -27.28
C SER A 204 -28.57 13.11 -28.67
N ARG A 205 -27.86 11.99 -28.87
CA ARG A 205 -27.87 11.25 -30.14
C ARG A 205 -29.16 10.48 -30.38
N LEU A 206 -29.79 9.94 -29.33
CA LEU A 206 -31.10 9.30 -29.42
C LEU A 206 -32.23 10.32 -29.64
N GLY A 207 -32.19 11.48 -28.98
CA GLY A 207 -33.15 12.57 -29.20
C GLY A 207 -33.12 13.11 -30.62
N ARG A 208 -31.94 13.21 -31.23
CA ARG A 208 -31.77 13.62 -32.65
C ARG A 208 -32.27 12.59 -33.68
N PHE A 209 -32.54 11.35 -33.27
CA PHE A 209 -33.08 10.30 -34.14
C PHE A 209 -34.62 10.22 -34.08
N TYR A 210 -35.25 10.86 -33.10
CA TYR A 210 -36.69 10.89 -32.89
C TYR A 210 -37.34 12.24 -33.28
N GLU A 211 -36.59 13.13 -33.93
CA GLU A 211 -37.04 14.37 -34.56
C GLU A 211 -36.98 14.23 -36.09
#